data_AF-A0A8H7QW66-F1
#
_entry.id   AF-A0A8H7QW66-F1
#
_cell.length_a   1.000
_cell.length_b   1.000
_cell.length_c   1.000
_cell.angle_alpha   90.00
_cell.angle_beta   90.00
_cell.angle_gamma   90.00
#
_symmetry.space_group_name_H-M   'P 1'
#
loop_
_entity.id
_entity.type
_entity.pdbx_description
1 polymer ?
#
loop_
_entity_poly.entity_id
_entity_poly.type
_entity_poly.pdbx_seq_one_letter_code
_entity_poly.pdbx_strand_id
1 'polypeptide(L)' 'MSLLGYVVVFFLFCCSYALNLTALFLPKWLTRIIPKPSYSETNYGLFKLCSSLTGECRPFPGPSDCTQEERFCQLW' A
#
# COMPACT_ATOMS: atom_id res chain seq x y z
N MET A 1 -10.74 17.60 33.80
CA MET A 1 -10.56 17.44 32.34
C MET A 1 -11.86 17.83 31.66
N SER A 2 -11.85 18.80 30.76
CA SER A 2 -13.07 19.40 30.20
C SER A 2 -13.72 18.49 29.14
N LEU A 3 -15.05 18.57 29.01
CA LEU A 3 -15.83 17.86 27.99
C LEU A 3 -15.31 18.17 26.57
N LEU A 4 -14.85 19.41 26.36
CA LEU A 4 -14.21 19.85 25.11
C LEU A 4 -12.95 19.03 24.77
N GLY A 5 -12.15 18.66 25.76
CA GLY A 5 -10.96 17.83 25.54
C GLY A 5 -11.30 16.43 25.03
N TYR A 6 -12.34 15.79 25.57
CA TYR A 6 -12.79 14.47 25.11
C TYR A 6 -13.28 14.51 23.66
N VAL A 7 -14.05 15.54 23.30
CA VAL A 7 -14.55 15.72 21.93
C VAL A 7 -13.37 15.87 20.94
N VAL A 8 -12.40 16.72 21.27
CA VAL A 8 -11.22 16.93 20.42
C VAL A 8 -10.41 15.65 20.24
N VAL A 9 -10.12 14.93 21.32
CA VAL A 9 -9.36 13.67 21.26
C VAL A 9 -10.10 12.61 20.45
N PHE A 10 -11.42 12.49 20.61
CA PHE A 10 -12.23 11.56 19.83
C PHE A 10 -12.12 11.82 18.33
N PHE A 11 -12.26 13.08 17.90
CA PHE A 11 -12.12 13.41 16.48
C PHE A 11 -10.70 13.19 15.95
N LEU A 12 -9.68 13.56 16.72
CA LEU A 12 -8.28 13.29 16.35
C LEU A 12 -8.02 11.79 16.17
N PHE A 13 -8.55 10.97 17.08
CA PHE A 13 -8.45 9.52 16.99
C PHE A 13 -9.14 8.99 15.72
N CYS A 14 -10.38 9.40 15.44
CA CYS A 14 -11.10 8.98 14.24
C CYS A 14 -10.39 9.42 12.94
N CYS A 15 -9.91 10.65 12.86
CA CYS A 15 -9.14 11.15 11.72
C CYS A 15 -7.85 10.34 11.51
N SER A 16 -7.09 10.12 12.59
CA SER A 16 -5.87 9.31 12.55
C SER A 16 -6.17 7.90 12.09
N TYR A 17 -7.22 7.27 12.63
CA TYR A 17 -7.62 5.92 12.24
C TYR A 17 -8.00 5.82 10.76
N ALA A 18 -8.78 6.78 10.24
CA ALA A 18 -9.15 6.83 8.83
C ALA A 18 -7.92 7.02 7.91
N LEU A 19 -6.97 7.88 8.30
CA LEU A 19 -5.72 8.07 7.57
C LEU A 19 -4.86 6.81 7.56
N ASN A 20 -4.79 6.08 8.67
CA ASN A 20 -4.07 4.80 8.76
C ASN A 20 -4.68 3.74 7.83
N LEU A 21 -6.02 3.62 7.82
CA LEU A 21 -6.69 2.74 6.87
C LEU A 21 -6.39 3.14 5.43
N THR A 22 -6.44 4.44 5.13
CA THR A 22 -6.14 4.97 3.81
C THR A 22 -4.70 4.62 3.40
N ALA A 23 -3.73 4.81 4.29
CA ALA A 23 -2.34 4.41 4.06
C ALA A 23 -2.20 2.91 3.75
N LEU A 24 -2.90 2.03 4.48
CA LEU A 24 -2.92 0.58 4.21
C LEU A 24 -3.47 0.22 2.84
N PHE A 25 -4.51 0.91 2.38
CA PHE A 25 -5.17 0.58 1.11
C PHE A 25 -4.52 1.22 -0.12
N LEU A 26 -3.82 2.36 0.02
CA LEU A 26 -3.20 3.01 -1.12
C LEU A 26 -2.02 2.18 -1.64
N PRO A 27 -1.98 1.80 -2.92
CA PRO A 27 -0.91 0.96 -3.47
C PRO A 27 0.38 1.73 -3.79
N LYS A 28 0.67 2.82 -3.08
CA LYS A 28 1.84 3.69 -3.30
C LYS A 28 2.86 3.59 -2.16
N TRP A 29 3.05 2.40 -1.61
CA TRP A 29 4.04 2.17 -0.54
C TRP A 29 5.46 2.24 -1.10
N LEU A 30 5.67 1.67 -2.29
CA LEU A 30 6.95 1.69 -2.98
C LEU A 30 6.72 1.91 -4.46
N THR A 31 7.34 2.94 -5.03
CA THR A 31 7.28 3.23 -6.46
C THR A 31 8.61 2.87 -7.11
N ARG A 32 8.60 1.79 -7.90
CA ARG A 32 9.77 1.41 -8.72
C ARG A 32 9.61 2.05 -10.09
N ILE A 33 10.47 3.01 -10.39
CA ILE A 33 10.55 3.66 -11.70
C ILE A 33 11.74 3.04 -12.44
N ILE A 34 11.49 2.40 -13.57
CA ILE A 34 12.54 1.91 -14.46
C ILE A 34 12.74 2.97 -15.55
N PRO A 35 13.87 3.70 -15.57
CA PRO A 35 14.15 4.68 -16.60
C PRO A 35 14.46 4.02 -17.96
N LYS A 36 14.35 4.80 -19.04
CA LYS A 36 14.45 4.43 -20.47
C LYS A 36 15.52 3.37 -20.79
N PRO A 37 15.30 2.50 -21.81
CA PRO A 37 14.40 2.66 -22.96
C PRO A 37 12.95 2.20 -22.76
N SER A 38 12.65 1.36 -21.77
CA SER A 38 11.29 0.95 -21.41
C SER A 38 10.86 1.63 -20.12
N TYR A 39 10.24 2.81 -20.23
CA TYR A 39 9.68 3.51 -19.06
C TYR A 39 8.58 2.65 -18.45
N SER A 40 8.82 2.10 -17.27
CA SER A 40 7.80 1.35 -16.54
C SER A 40 7.80 1.75 -15.07
N GLU A 41 6.66 2.26 -14.62
CA GLU A 41 6.41 2.51 -13.21
C GLU A 41 5.63 1.35 -12.61
N THR A 42 6.13 0.76 -11.55
CA THR A 42 5.41 -0.26 -10.78
C THR A 42 5.19 0.29 -9.37
N ASN A 43 3.93 0.45 -9.00
CA ASN A 43 3.49 0.88 -7.68
C ASN A 43 3.16 -0.37 -6.86
N TYR A 44 3.92 -0.61 -5.81
CA TYR A 44 3.72 -1.71 -4.87
C TYR A 44 2.92 -1.17 -3.68
N GLY A 45 1.81 -1.84 -3.38
CA GLY A 45 1.05 -1.72 -2.14
C GLY A 45 1.16 -2.97 -1.29
N LEU A 46 0.54 -2.93 -0.11
CA LEU A 46 0.51 -4.08 0.80
C LEU A 46 -0.30 -5.27 0.23
N PHE A 47 -1.43 -4.97 -0.42
CA PHE A 47 -2.34 -6.01 -0.93
C PHE A 47 -2.49 -5.99 -2.47
N LYS A 48 -1.99 -4.95 -3.11
CA LYS A 48 -2.15 -4.72 -4.55
C LYS A 48 -0.87 -4.21 -5.16
N LEU A 49 -0.56 -4.70 -6.34
CA LEU A 49 0.55 -4.24 -7.17
C LEU A 49 -0.05 -3.73 -8.48
N CYS A 50 0.26 -2.47 -8.81
CA CYS A 50 -0.22 -1.82 -10.02
C CYS A 50 0.98 -1.49 -10.91
N SER A 51 1.01 -2.06 -12.12
CA SER A 51 2.04 -1.75 -13.10
C SER A 51 1.49 -0.81 -14.17
N SER A 52 2.19 0.29 -14.39
CA SER A 52 1.91 1.23 -15.48
C SER A 52 2.23 0.63 -16.86
N LEU A 53 3.04 -0.45 -16.92
CA LEU A 53 3.38 -1.15 -18.16
C LEU A 53 2.18 -1.93 -18.74
N THR A 54 1.43 -2.63 -17.89
CA THR A 54 0.25 -3.42 -18.29
C THR A 54 -1.05 -2.67 -18.08
N GLY A 55 -1.05 -1.56 -17.31
CA GLY A 55 -2.24 -0.85 -16.88
C GLY A 55 -3.10 -1.63 -15.89
N GLU A 56 -2.61 -2.79 -15.44
CA GLU A 56 -3.35 -3.75 -14.62
C GLU A 56 -2.88 -3.68 -13.15
N CYS A 57 -3.85 -3.70 -12.24
CA CYS A 57 -3.64 -3.82 -10.80
C CYS A 57 -4.00 -5.24 -10.37
N ARG A 58 -3.01 -6.02 -9.98
CA ARG A 58 -3.20 -7.40 -9.51
C ARG A 58 -3.06 -7.51 -7.99
N PRO A 59 -3.66 -8.53 -7.35
CA PRO A 59 -3.40 -8.82 -5.95
C PRO A 59 -1.91 -9.15 -5.72
N PHE A 60 -1.40 -8.71 -4.58
CA PHE A 60 -0.04 -8.97 -4.10
C PHE A 60 -0.11 -9.63 -2.72
N PRO A 61 0.68 -10.70 -2.47
CA PRO A 61 1.64 -11.36 -3.35
C PRO A 61 0.95 -12.26 -4.37
N GLY A 62 1.48 -12.31 -5.60
CA GLY A 62 1.04 -13.30 -6.59
C GLY A 62 2.03 -14.47 -6.71
N PRO A 63 1.64 -15.57 -7.36
CA PRO A 63 2.50 -16.76 -7.52
C PRO A 63 3.88 -16.44 -8.12
N SER A 64 3.93 -15.46 -9.04
CA SER A 64 5.16 -14.99 -9.70
C SER A 64 6.08 -14.19 -8.78
N ASP A 65 5.59 -13.63 -7.68
CA ASP A 65 6.41 -12.91 -6.71
C ASP A 65 7.02 -13.89 -5.68
N CYS A 66 6.36 -15.03 -5.48
CA CYS A 66 6.79 -16.09 -4.56
C CYS A 66 7.92 -16.97 -5.12
N THR A 67 8.21 -16.90 -6.43
CA THR A 67 9.21 -17.78 -7.08
C THR A 67 10.65 -17.38 -6.75
N GLN A 68 10.88 -16.10 -6.43
CA GLN A 68 12.22 -15.62 -6.10
C GLN A 68 12.61 -15.97 -4.65
N GLU A 69 11.62 -16.09 -3.77
CA GLU A 69 11.80 -16.45 -2.37
C GLU A 69 10.58 -17.25 -1.88
N GLU A 70 10.69 -18.59 -1.86
CA GLU A 70 9.57 -19.50 -1.58
C GLU A 70 8.88 -19.24 -0.23
N ARG A 71 9.61 -18.66 0.73
CA ARG A 71 9.10 -18.32 2.07
C ARG A 71 8.42 -16.95 2.14
N PHE A 72 8.63 -16.07 1.16
CA PHE A 72 8.04 -14.74 1.17
C PHE A 72 6.51 -14.81 1.29
N CYS A 73 5.88 -15.66 0.48
CA CYS A 73 4.42 -15.80 0.47
C CYS A 73 3.85 -16.61 1.64
N GLN A 74 4.68 -17.29 2.42
CA GLN A 74 4.24 -17.96 3.66
C GLN A 74 4.29 -17.00 4.87
N LEU A 75 5.10 -15.95 4.77
CA LEU A 75 5.36 -14.98 5.84
C LEU A 75 4.56 -13.68 5.66
N TRP A 76 4.09 -13.39 4.44
CA TRP A 76 3.28 -12.23 4.08
C TRP A 76 1.82 -12.40 4.47
#